data_AF-A0A7W5HP42-F1
#
_entry.id   AF-A0A7W5HP42-F1
#
_cell.length_a   1.000
_cell.length_b   1.000
_cell.length_c   1.000
_cell.angle_alpha   90.00
_cell.angle_beta   90.00
_cell.angle_gamma   90.00
#
_symmetry.space_group_name_H-M   'P 1'
#
loop_
_entity.id
_entity.type
_entity.pdbx_description
1 polymer ?
#
loop_
_entity_poly.entity_id
_entity_poly.type
_entity_poly.pdbx_seq_one_letter_code
_entity_poly.pdbx_strand_id
1 'polypeptide(L)'
;MFKATPNPPEIDDVSPYDPLDPKKLNEAAERALDHYFKPSDPDGANQPPRKPSTIYTVALGIDIEELLVNACESFASAKVIASDCAGFLEGSQRNTILGVAQLIMLGELAVSRALDSLELKADSSR
;
A
#
# COMPACT_ATOMS: atom_id res chain seq x y z
N MET A 1 66.11 36.68 -28.92
CA MET A 1 65.94 36.69 -27.45
C MET A 1 65.07 35.50 -27.08
N PHE A 2 65.66 34.48 -26.45
CA PHE A 2 64.95 33.32 -25.94
C PHE A 2 64.27 33.71 -24.63
N LYS A 3 62.95 33.51 -24.52
CA LYS A 3 62.26 33.55 -23.21
C LYS A 3 62.52 32.21 -22.54
N ALA A 4 63.29 32.22 -21.45
CA ALA A 4 63.36 31.06 -20.56
C ALA A 4 61.99 30.89 -19.90
N THR A 5 61.31 29.79 -20.20
CA THR A 5 60.05 29.42 -19.56
C THR A 5 60.34 29.06 -18.10
N PRO A 6 59.71 29.69 -17.09
CA PRO A 6 59.89 29.27 -15.71
C PRO A 6 59.21 27.90 -15.52
N ASN A 7 59.85 26.99 -14.79
CA ASN A 7 59.19 25.75 -14.37
C ASN A 7 57.99 26.09 -13.45
N PRO A 8 56.86 25.35 -13.54
CA PRO A 8 55.75 25.51 -12.62
C PRO A 8 56.17 25.09 -11.20
N PRO A 9 55.65 25.72 -10.13
CA PRO A 9 55.88 25.25 -8.77
C PRO A 9 55.22 23.88 -8.57
N GLU A 10 55.85 23.02 -7.77
CA GLU A 10 55.29 21.73 -7.35
C GLU A 10 53.95 21.97 -6.65
N ILE A 11 52.91 21.32 -7.16
CA ILE A 11 51.59 21.31 -6.55
C ILE A 11 51.69 20.32 -5.39
N ASP A 12 51.74 20.82 -4.15
CA ASP A 12 51.43 19.99 -3.00
C ASP A 12 50.02 19.43 -3.21
N ASP A 13 49.92 18.12 -3.38
CA ASP A 13 48.67 17.39 -3.54
C ASP A 13 47.94 17.35 -2.19
N VAL A 14 47.48 18.51 -1.74
CA VAL A 14 46.59 18.63 -0.59
C VAL A 14 45.20 18.31 -1.10
N SER A 15 44.94 17.02 -1.35
CA SER A 15 43.58 16.54 -1.52
C SER A 15 42.78 17.01 -0.30
N PRO A 16 41.67 17.77 -0.46
CA PRO A 16 40.87 18.28 0.66
C PRO A 16 40.23 17.18 1.51
N TYR A 17 40.38 15.93 1.10
CA TYR A 17 39.79 14.76 1.71
C TYR A 17 40.80 14.11 2.66
N ASP A 18 40.49 14.25 3.95
CA ASP A 18 41.01 13.45 5.04
C ASP A 18 41.01 11.96 4.62
N PRO A 19 42.09 11.19 4.82
CA PRO A 19 42.12 9.78 4.44
C PRO A 19 40.90 9.06 5.02
N LEU A 20 40.25 8.25 4.19
CA LEU A 20 39.01 7.55 4.53
C LEU A 20 39.20 6.69 5.79
N ASP A 21 38.70 7.17 6.94
CA ASP A 21 38.68 6.43 8.20
C ASP A 21 37.61 5.31 8.11
N PRO A 22 38.01 4.03 8.15
CA PRO A 22 37.08 2.90 8.08
C PRO A 22 35.99 2.96 9.16
N LYS A 23 36.29 3.54 10.32
CA LYS A 23 35.34 3.65 11.43
C LYS A 23 34.24 4.65 11.13
N LYS A 24 34.59 5.79 10.52
CA LYS A 24 33.60 6.80 10.05
C LYS A 24 32.71 6.23 8.94
N LEU A 25 33.24 5.35 8.09
CA LEU A 25 32.46 4.68 7.06
C LEU A 25 31.46 3.68 7.65
N ASN A 26 31.87 2.89 8.64
CA ASN A 26 30.96 1.98 9.32
C ASN A 26 29.84 2.74 10.03
N GLU A 27 30.17 3.84 10.71
CA GLU A 27 29.18 4.70 11.36
C GLU A 27 28.21 5.36 10.36
N ALA A 28 28.71 5.80 9.20
CA ALA A 28 27.86 6.35 8.15
C ALA A 28 26.95 5.27 7.54
N ALA A 29 27.43 4.04 7.39
CA ALA A 29 26.64 2.90 6.93
C ALA A 29 25.54 2.54 7.93
N GLU A 30 25.86 2.45 9.22
CA GLU A 30 24.87 2.21 10.28
C GLU A 30 23.82 3.33 10.36
N ARG A 31 24.23 4.60 10.23
CA ARG A 31 23.27 5.73 10.14
C ARG A 31 22.38 5.65 8.91
N ALA A 32 22.91 5.25 7.76
CA ALA A 32 22.11 5.07 6.55
C ALA A 32 21.12 3.90 6.72
N LEU A 33 21.56 2.78 7.27
CA LEU A 33 20.70 1.64 7.57
C LEU A 33 19.57 2.06 8.53
N ASP A 34 19.90 2.78 9.59
CA ASP A 34 18.93 3.28 10.54
C ASP A 34 17.91 4.25 9.89
N HIS A 35 18.37 5.14 9.02
CA HIS A 35 17.50 6.12 8.37
C HIS A 35 16.46 5.48 7.42
N TYR A 36 16.85 4.41 6.71
CA TYR A 36 15.96 3.76 5.73
C TYR A 36 15.19 2.56 6.30
N PHE A 37 15.74 1.86 7.29
CA PHE A 37 15.18 0.60 7.80
C PHE A 37 14.56 0.71 9.19
N LYS A 38 14.86 1.75 9.99
CA LYS A 38 14.07 1.99 11.20
C LYS A 38 12.77 2.69 10.80
N PRO A 39 11.60 2.16 11.22
CA PRO A 39 10.34 2.87 11.04
C PRO A 39 10.47 4.23 11.73
N SER A 40 10.44 5.32 10.94
CA SER A 40 10.65 6.68 11.45
C SER A 40 9.44 7.24 12.22
N ASP A 41 8.38 6.46 12.39
CA ASP A 41 7.15 6.92 13.02
C ASP A 41 6.71 6.00 14.17
N PRO A 42 6.81 6.43 15.45
CA PRO A 42 6.17 5.74 16.56
C PRO A 42 4.63 5.85 16.51
N ASP A 43 4.07 6.65 15.60
CA ASP A 43 2.62 6.80 15.43
C ASP A 43 1.97 5.59 14.75
N GLY A 44 2.70 4.77 13.99
CA GLY A 44 2.16 3.53 13.42
C GLY A 44 2.11 2.36 14.41
N ALA A 45 3.02 2.35 15.38
CA ALA A 45 3.13 1.27 16.38
C ALA A 45 2.27 1.50 17.64
N ASN A 46 1.84 2.74 17.88
CA ASN A 46 1.02 3.13 19.04
C ASN A 46 -0.45 3.38 18.71
N GLN A 47 -0.93 3.10 17.50
CA GLN A 47 -2.37 3.11 17.26
C GLN A 47 -2.99 1.95 18.04
N PRO A 48 -3.91 2.21 18.99
CA PRO A 48 -4.62 1.12 19.64
C PRO A 48 -5.31 0.29 18.56
N PRO A 49 -5.34 -1.06 18.68
CA PRO A 49 -6.00 -1.92 17.71
C PRO A 49 -7.39 -1.38 17.44
N ARG A 50 -7.72 -1.17 16.15
CA ARG A 50 -9.02 -0.65 15.76
C ARG A 50 -10.08 -1.53 16.40
N LYS A 51 -10.83 -0.97 17.36
CA LYS A 51 -11.94 -1.66 18.02
C LYS A 51 -13.13 -1.59 17.08
N PRO A 52 -13.59 -2.70 16.48
CA PRO A 52 -14.76 -2.69 15.62
C PRO A 52 -15.97 -2.20 16.41
N SER A 53 -16.82 -1.38 15.79
CA SER A 53 -18.11 -1.03 16.39
C SER A 53 -18.97 -2.28 16.53
N THR A 54 -19.62 -2.45 17.68
CA THR A 54 -20.57 -3.54 17.93
C THR A 54 -22.02 -3.10 17.72
N ILE A 55 -22.25 -1.89 17.19
CA ILE A 55 -23.60 -1.36 16.92
C ILE A 55 -24.32 -2.20 15.86
N TYR A 56 -23.56 -2.81 14.94
CA TYR A 56 -24.07 -3.72 13.91
C TYR A 56 -23.37 -5.07 14.05
N THR A 57 -24.13 -6.15 14.09
CA THR A 57 -23.63 -7.53 14.12
C THR A 57 -24.43 -8.40 13.16
N VAL A 58 -23.80 -9.46 12.63
CA VAL A 58 -24.53 -10.56 11.99
C VAL A 58 -25.27 -11.34 13.07
N ALA A 59 -26.53 -11.69 12.81
CA ALA A 59 -27.33 -12.47 13.75
C ALA A 59 -26.80 -13.91 13.88
N LEU A 60 -26.92 -14.48 15.08
CA LEU A 60 -26.54 -15.88 15.32
C LEU A 60 -27.49 -16.82 14.56
N GLY A 61 -26.92 -17.84 13.93
CA GLY A 61 -27.70 -18.87 13.22
C GLY A 61 -28.00 -18.56 11.76
N ILE A 62 -27.54 -17.43 11.22
CA ILE A 62 -27.55 -17.19 9.78
C ILE A 62 -26.50 -18.08 9.13
N ASP A 63 -26.88 -18.75 8.05
CA ASP A 63 -25.98 -19.61 7.31
C ASP A 63 -24.95 -18.80 6.50
N ILE A 64 -23.78 -19.39 6.28
CA ILE A 64 -22.73 -18.73 5.51
C ILE A 64 -23.14 -18.49 4.05
N GLU A 65 -23.94 -19.38 3.46
CA GLU A 65 -24.48 -19.20 2.11
C GLU A 65 -25.37 -17.96 2.04
N GLU A 66 -26.33 -17.85 2.97
CA GLU A 66 -27.24 -16.71 3.08
C GLU A 66 -26.47 -15.39 3.31
N LEU A 67 -25.43 -15.41 4.13
CA LEU A 67 -24.57 -14.25 4.37
C LEU A 67 -23.82 -13.81 3.10
N LEU A 68 -23.30 -14.76 2.32
CA LEU A 68 -22.59 -14.49 1.08
C LEU A 68 -23.53 -14.01 -0.03
N VAL A 69 -24.74 -14.56 -0.14
CA VAL A 69 -25.78 -14.08 -1.06
C VAL A 69 -26.14 -12.62 -0.75
N ASN A 70 -26.44 -12.31 0.52
CA ASN A 70 -26.72 -10.93 0.94
C ASN A 70 -25.52 -9.99 0.68
N ALA A 71 -24.29 -10.48 0.83
CA ALA A 71 -23.09 -9.70 0.52
C ALA A 71 -22.98 -9.41 -1.00
N CYS A 72 -23.26 -10.40 -1.86
CA CYS A 72 -23.31 -10.20 -3.32
C CYS A 72 -24.34 -9.14 -3.70
N GLU A 73 -25.57 -9.21 -3.17
CA GLU A 73 -26.61 -8.21 -3.41
C GLU A 73 -26.19 -6.81 -2.94
N SER A 74 -25.55 -6.73 -1.77
CA SER A 74 -25.02 -5.48 -1.22
C SER A 74 -23.93 -4.89 -2.12
N PHE A 75 -23.02 -5.71 -2.65
CA PHE A 75 -21.98 -5.25 -3.56
C PHE A 75 -22.55 -4.82 -4.91
N ALA A 76 -23.49 -5.56 -5.48
CA ALA A 76 -24.18 -5.16 -6.70
C ALA A 76 -24.86 -3.79 -6.55
N SER A 77 -25.57 -3.57 -5.43
CA SER A 77 -26.17 -2.28 -5.08
C SER A 77 -25.14 -1.18 -4.93
N ALA A 78 -24.06 -1.43 -4.18
CA ALA A 78 -22.98 -0.46 -3.97
C ALA A 78 -22.29 -0.06 -5.28
N LYS A 79 -22.09 -1.01 -6.20
CA LYS A 79 -21.53 -0.76 -7.53
C LYS A 79 -22.44 0.13 -8.39
N VAL A 80 -23.75 -0.09 -8.34
CA VAL A 80 -24.74 0.77 -9.02
C VAL A 80 -24.65 2.19 -8.46
N ILE A 81 -24.65 2.35 -7.13
CA ILE A 81 -24.53 3.66 -6.47
C ILE A 81 -23.22 4.35 -6.88
N ALA A 82 -22.08 3.65 -6.83
CA ALA A 82 -20.79 4.21 -7.19
C ALA A 82 -20.74 4.63 -8.67
N SER A 83 -21.34 3.84 -9.57
CA SER A 83 -21.41 4.13 -11.00
C SER A 83 -22.34 5.31 -11.30
N ASP A 84 -23.48 5.40 -10.61
CA ASP A 84 -24.41 6.53 -10.73
C ASP A 84 -23.76 7.82 -10.23
N CYS A 85 -23.09 7.78 -9.07
CA CYS A 85 -22.25 8.87 -8.56
C CYS A 85 -21.19 9.33 -9.58
N ALA A 86 -20.57 8.40 -10.32
CA ALA A 86 -19.62 8.74 -11.38
C ALA A 86 -20.24 9.53 -12.53
N GLY A 87 -21.55 9.41 -12.76
CA GLY A 87 -22.29 10.18 -13.74
C GLY A 87 -22.42 11.66 -13.39
N PHE A 88 -22.35 12.01 -12.10
CA PHE A 88 -22.47 13.40 -11.61
C PHE A 88 -21.12 14.10 -11.39
N LEU A 89 -20.00 13.38 -11.56
CA LEU A 89 -18.65 13.89 -11.31
C LEU A 89 -17.87 14.07 -12.62
N GLU A 90 -16.87 14.95 -12.59
CA GLU A 90 -15.98 15.21 -13.73
C GLU A 90 -14.50 15.04 -13.35
N GLY A 91 -13.64 14.98 -14.37
CA GLY A 91 -12.19 14.97 -14.21
C GLY A 91 -11.66 13.83 -13.33
N SER A 92 -10.73 14.15 -12.42
CA SER A 92 -10.07 13.16 -11.56
C SER A 92 -11.02 12.49 -10.57
N GLN A 93 -12.01 13.22 -10.04
CA GLN A 93 -12.97 12.69 -9.06
C GLN A 93 -13.85 11.59 -9.66
N ARG A 94 -14.26 11.76 -10.92
CA ARG A 94 -14.95 10.72 -11.69
C ARG A 94 -14.11 9.45 -11.79
N ASN A 95 -12.82 9.58 -12.09
CA ASN A 95 -11.91 8.44 -12.19
C ASN A 95 -11.73 7.74 -10.83
N THR A 96 -11.67 8.50 -9.73
CA THR A 96 -11.61 7.95 -8.39
C THR A 96 -12.82 7.09 -8.06
N ILE A 97 -14.05 7.58 -8.30
CA ILE A 97 -15.26 6.82 -7.98
C ILE A 97 -15.45 5.62 -8.92
N LEU A 98 -15.03 5.72 -10.18
CA LEU A 98 -14.99 4.57 -11.09
C LEU A 98 -14.00 3.51 -10.60
N GLY A 99 -12.85 3.92 -10.04
CA GLY A 99 -11.92 3.01 -9.38
C GLY A 99 -12.56 2.30 -8.17
N VAL A 100 -13.36 3.02 -7.37
CA VAL A 100 -14.13 2.41 -6.27
C VAL A 100 -15.14 1.39 -6.81
N ALA A 101 -15.89 1.73 -7.86
CA ALA A 101 -16.82 0.80 -8.50
C ALA A 101 -16.11 -0.47 -9.02
N GLN A 102 -14.89 -0.33 -9.54
CA GLN A 102 -14.07 -1.46 -9.95
C GLN A 102 -13.65 -2.34 -8.77
N LEU A 103 -13.21 -1.75 -7.65
CA LEU A 103 -12.87 -2.51 -6.44
C LEU A 103 -14.08 -3.27 -5.88
N ILE A 104 -15.27 -2.65 -5.89
CA ILE A 104 -16.52 -3.29 -5.48
C ILE A 104 -16.83 -4.50 -6.38
N MET A 105 -16.70 -4.35 -7.70
CA MET A 105 -16.90 -5.45 -8.66
C MET A 105 -15.93 -6.62 -8.40
N LEU A 106 -14.67 -6.33 -8.06
CA LEU A 106 -13.70 -7.38 -7.72
C LEU A 106 -14.09 -8.13 -6.44
N GLY A 107 -14.64 -7.41 -5.44
CA GLY A 107 -15.19 -8.01 -4.23
C GLY A 107 -16.39 -8.91 -4.51
N GLU A 108 -17.35 -8.43 -5.31
CA GLU A 108 -18.52 -9.19 -5.77
C GLU A 108 -18.11 -10.51 -6.43
N LEU A 109 -17.12 -10.47 -7.32
CA LEU A 109 -16.60 -11.66 -8.01
C LEU A 109 -15.96 -12.65 -7.03
N ALA A 110 -15.19 -12.17 -6.04
CA ALA A 110 -14.56 -13.03 -5.04
C ALA A 110 -15.60 -13.73 -4.15
N VAL A 111 -16.66 -13.00 -3.75
CA VAL A 111 -17.77 -13.57 -2.95
C VAL A 111 -18.58 -14.55 -3.78
N SER A 112 -18.90 -14.22 -5.03
CA SER A 112 -19.61 -15.15 -5.94
C SER A 112 -18.83 -16.46 -6.09
N ARG A 113 -17.51 -16.40 -6.28
CA ARG A 113 -16.65 -17.60 -6.33
C ARG A 113 -16.66 -18.40 -5.02
N ALA A 114 -16.72 -17.72 -3.88
CA ALA A 114 -16.81 -18.39 -2.58
C ALA A 114 -18.15 -19.11 -2.42
N LEU A 115 -19.24 -18.50 -2.87
CA LEU A 115 -20.58 -19.09 -2.89
C LEU A 115 -20.63 -20.34 -3.78
N ASP A 116 -20.18 -20.24 -5.03
CA ASP A 116 -20.10 -21.37 -5.98
C ASP A 116 -19.32 -22.56 -5.38
N SER A 117 -18.25 -22.27 -4.62
CA SER A 117 -17.42 -23.30 -3.99
C SER A 117 -18.12 -24.03 -2.85
N LEU A 118 -19.07 -23.37 -2.16
CA LEU A 118 -19.88 -23.98 -1.11
C LEU A 118 -20.97 -24.88 -1.70
N GLU A 119 -21.63 -24.43 -2.77
CA GLU A 119 -22.65 -25.23 -3.49
C GLU A 119 -22.05 -26.54 -4.00
N LEU A 120 -20.89 -26.50 -4.65
CA LEU A 120 -20.17 -27.70 -5.11
C LEU A 120 -19.83 -28.68 -3.98
N LYS A 121 -19.53 -28.16 -2.79
CA LYS A 121 -19.22 -28.99 -1.63
C LYS A 121 -20.48 -29.66 -1.07
N ALA A 122 -21.61 -28.96 -1.08
CA ALA A 122 -22.89 -29.51 -0.66
C ALA A 122 -23.31 -30.68 -1.58
N ASP A 123 -23.16 -30.51 -2.90
CA ASP A 123 -23.49 -31.54 -3.89
C ASP A 123 -22.57 -32.77 -3.82
N SER A 124 -21.29 -32.60 -3.50
CA SER A 124 -20.37 -33.72 -3.29
C SER A 124 -20.66 -34.54 -2.02
N SER A 125 -21.51 -34.04 -1.12
CA SER A 125 -21.83 -34.68 0.17
C SER A 125 -23.20 -35.37 0.20
N ARG A 126 -23.98 -35.26 -0.88
CA ARG A 126 -25.25 -35.97 -1.12
C ARG A 126 -25.03 -37.24 -1.93
#